data_AF-A0A5C7Z3Q8-F1
#
_entry.id   AF-A0A5C7Z3Q8-F1
#
_cell.length_a   1.000
_cell.length_b   1.000
_cell.length_c   1.000
_cell.angle_alpha   90.00
_cell.angle_beta   90.00
_cell.angle_gamma   90.00
#
_symmetry.space_group_name_H-M   'P 1'
#
loop_
_entity.id
_entity.type
_entity.pdbx_description
1 polymer ?
#
loop_
_entity_poly.entity_id
_entity_poly.type
_entity_poly.pdbx_seq_one_letter_code
_entity_poly.pdbx_strand_id
1 'polypeptide(L)'
;MKDKRVPAGYFRPAYVEAGLNEYLQKYFPGKTIVEKLTTEQVFINQQAFEGDPRTTGIDLLVATEMITKYLMATEGIAQVYTTTTLRQASVDEDGIRGKVVRGFHPKRCGDIAFVLEPGWYAWSGVTGSTHGSAYTYDTHIPIVFYGAGIKAGSSSQFHTITDIAPTLSVLLKIKFPNGSTGQPVAEILD
;
A
#
# COMPACT_ATOMS: atom_id res chain seq x y z
N MET A 1 20.66 -2.99 11.63
CA MET A 1 20.64 -3.09 10.14
C MET A 1 21.92 -2.54 9.53
N LYS A 2 22.23 -1.26 9.76
CA LYS A 2 23.46 -0.62 9.25
C LYS A 2 24.76 -1.30 9.73
N ASP A 3 24.84 -1.68 11.01
CA ASP A 3 25.99 -2.41 11.57
C ASP A 3 26.21 -3.80 10.95
N LYS A 4 25.16 -4.34 10.30
CA LYS A 4 25.19 -5.61 9.56
C LYS A 4 25.25 -5.41 8.04
N ARG A 5 25.46 -4.16 7.58
CA ARG A 5 25.54 -3.76 6.16
C ARG A 5 24.31 -4.16 5.33
N VAL A 6 23.14 -4.27 5.98
CA VAL A 6 21.87 -4.48 5.29
C VAL A 6 21.47 -3.15 4.64
N PRO A 7 21.17 -3.10 3.32
CA PRO A 7 20.58 -1.92 2.68
C PRO A 7 19.28 -1.54 3.39
N ALA A 8 19.29 -0.40 4.07
CA ALA A 8 18.18 0.05 4.90
C ALA A 8 18.27 1.56 5.11
N GLY A 9 17.12 2.22 5.14
CA GLY A 9 17.04 3.67 5.23
C GLY A 9 15.76 4.16 5.89
N TYR A 10 15.71 5.47 6.09
CA TYR A 10 14.51 6.14 6.56
C TYR A 10 13.98 7.02 5.46
N PHE A 11 12.77 6.70 5.00
CA PHE A 11 12.01 7.61 4.18
C PHE A 11 11.39 8.67 5.09
N ARG A 12 11.53 9.95 4.72
CA ARG A 12 11.04 11.08 5.51
C ARG A 12 9.92 11.79 4.75
N PRO A 13 8.65 11.41 4.97
CA PRO A 13 7.51 11.93 4.21
C PRO A 13 7.48 13.45 4.09
N ALA A 14 7.70 14.16 5.21
CA ALA A 14 7.65 15.62 5.22
C ALA A 14 8.72 16.29 4.34
N TYR A 15 9.94 15.73 4.27
CA TYR A 15 11.00 16.30 3.42
C TYR A 15 10.74 16.02 1.94
N VAL A 16 10.24 14.83 1.62
CA VAL A 16 9.86 14.46 0.25
C VAL A 16 8.65 15.27 -0.22
N GLU A 17 7.65 15.48 0.65
CA GLU A 17 6.49 16.33 0.38
C GLU A 17 6.91 17.78 0.12
N ALA A 18 7.81 18.34 0.93
CA ALA A 18 8.33 19.69 0.74
C ALA A 18 9.11 19.84 -0.57
N GLY A 19 10.02 18.89 -0.86
CA GLY A 19 10.82 18.90 -2.10
C GLY A 19 9.97 18.70 -3.35
N LEU A 20 8.95 17.84 -3.28
CA LEU A 20 8.00 17.63 -4.36
C LEU A 20 7.17 18.89 -4.62
N ASN A 21 6.70 19.57 -3.57
CA ASN A 21 5.99 20.85 -3.71
C ASN A 21 6.87 21.92 -4.36
N GLU A 22 8.13 22.07 -3.94
CA GLU A 22 9.09 23.00 -4.56
C GLU A 22 9.33 22.66 -6.04
N TYR A 23 9.49 21.38 -6.36
CA TYR A 23 9.67 20.92 -7.73
C TYR A 23 8.47 21.29 -8.62
N LEU A 24 7.25 21.06 -8.14
CA LEU A 24 6.03 21.33 -8.90
C LEU A 24 5.74 22.82 -9.08
N GLN A 25 6.15 23.70 -8.16
CA GLN A 25 5.99 25.16 -8.31
C GLN A 25 6.65 25.73 -9.57
N LYS A 26 7.71 25.08 -10.07
CA LYS A 26 8.40 25.49 -11.31
C LYS A 26 7.52 25.38 -12.56
N TYR A 27 6.50 24.52 -12.50
CA TYR A 27 5.62 24.18 -13.62
C TYR A 27 4.18 24.64 -13.37
N PHE A 28 3.76 24.69 -12.11
CA PHE A 28 2.43 25.11 -11.67
C PHE A 28 2.51 26.25 -10.65
N PRO A 29 3.03 27.43 -11.03
CA PRO A 29 3.29 28.52 -10.10
C PRO A 29 2.01 28.99 -9.41
N GLY A 30 2.06 29.10 -8.08
CA GLY A 30 0.94 29.57 -7.25
C GLY A 30 -0.15 28.54 -7.01
N LYS A 31 -0.01 27.31 -7.52
CA LYS A 31 -0.94 26.20 -7.25
C LYS A 31 -0.37 25.26 -6.19
N THR A 32 -1.18 24.89 -5.20
CA THR A 32 -0.85 23.79 -4.29
C THR A 32 -1.32 22.47 -4.91
N ILE A 33 -0.40 21.71 -5.50
CA ILE A 33 -0.71 20.48 -6.23
C ILE A 33 -0.83 19.27 -5.30
N VAL A 34 0.10 19.10 -4.35
CA VAL A 34 0.06 18.00 -3.38
C VAL A 34 -0.73 18.47 -2.16
N GLU A 35 -1.85 17.81 -1.90
CA GLU A 35 -2.63 18.03 -0.67
C GLU A 35 -1.93 17.35 0.51
N LYS A 36 -1.47 16.11 0.32
CA LYS A 36 -0.79 15.34 1.36
C LYS A 36 0.07 14.23 0.79
N LEU A 37 1.21 13.96 1.44
CA LEU A 37 1.95 12.70 1.31
C LEU A 37 1.87 11.94 2.64
N THR A 38 1.19 10.80 2.65
CA THR A 38 0.98 9.99 3.86
C THR A 38 0.64 8.54 3.51
N THR A 39 0.98 7.59 4.37
CA THR A 39 0.66 6.16 4.18
C THR A 39 1.12 5.63 2.80
N GLU A 40 2.34 6.03 2.42
CA GLU A 40 2.97 5.69 1.14
C GLU A 40 2.11 6.08 -0.08
N GLN A 41 1.32 7.15 0.05
CA GLN A 41 0.44 7.68 -0.97
C GLN A 41 0.58 9.20 -1.09
N VAL A 42 0.36 9.70 -2.30
CA VAL A 42 0.19 11.13 -2.60
C VAL A 42 -1.28 11.38 -2.91
N PHE A 43 -1.85 12.33 -2.19
CA PHE A 43 -3.16 12.92 -2.44
C PHE A 43 -2.95 14.21 -3.21
N ILE A 44 -3.52 14.29 -4.41
CA ILE A 44 -3.47 15.46 -5.27
C ILE A 44 -4.65 16.37 -4.89
N ASN A 45 -4.35 17.64 -4.68
CA ASN A 45 -5.37 18.66 -4.45
C ASN A 45 -6.19 18.88 -5.73
N GLN A 46 -7.37 18.27 -5.78
CA GLN A 46 -8.25 18.35 -6.96
C GLN A 46 -8.71 19.79 -7.25
N GLN A 47 -8.78 20.66 -6.23
CA GLN A 47 -9.18 22.06 -6.41
C GLN A 47 -8.17 22.86 -7.26
N ALA A 48 -6.90 22.43 -7.31
CA ALA A 48 -5.88 23.05 -8.16
C ALA A 48 -6.12 22.86 -9.67
N PHE A 49 -7.06 21.98 -10.03
CA PHE A 49 -7.41 21.60 -11.40
C PHE A 49 -8.90 21.82 -11.70
N GLU A 50 -9.56 22.71 -10.97
CA GLU A 50 -10.92 23.18 -11.32
C GLU A 50 -10.89 24.09 -12.56
N GLY A 51 -11.86 23.95 -13.46
CA GLY A 51 -11.96 24.74 -14.69
C GLY A 51 -12.41 23.91 -15.90
N ASP A 52 -11.98 24.32 -17.10
CA ASP A 52 -12.24 23.55 -18.33
C ASP A 52 -11.51 22.20 -18.26
N PRO A 53 -12.23 21.06 -18.26
CA PRO A 53 -11.63 19.74 -18.16
C PRO A 53 -10.60 19.41 -19.24
N ARG A 54 -10.64 20.08 -20.40
CA ARG A 54 -9.65 19.86 -21.46
C ARG A 54 -8.28 20.42 -21.07
N THR A 55 -8.22 21.58 -20.43
CA THR A 55 -6.96 22.17 -19.99
C THR A 55 -6.56 21.61 -18.64
N THR A 56 -7.48 21.62 -17.68
CA THR A 56 -7.17 21.20 -16.31
C THR A 56 -6.99 19.69 -16.18
N GLY A 57 -7.66 18.90 -17.01
CA GLY A 57 -7.44 17.46 -17.10
C GLY A 57 -6.06 17.12 -17.69
N ILE A 58 -5.57 17.88 -18.66
CA ILE A 58 -4.21 17.73 -19.18
C ILE A 58 -3.20 18.12 -18.09
N ASP A 59 -3.41 19.25 -17.40
CA ASP A 59 -2.56 19.66 -16.28
C ASP A 59 -2.48 18.59 -15.19
N LEU A 60 -3.61 17.96 -14.83
CA LEU A 60 -3.65 16.88 -13.84
C LEU A 60 -2.86 15.65 -14.31
N LEU A 61 -2.99 15.26 -15.58
CA LEU A 61 -2.21 14.16 -16.15
C LEU A 61 -0.71 14.47 -16.14
N VAL A 62 -0.31 15.69 -16.51
CA VAL A 62 1.08 16.15 -16.47
C VAL A 62 1.60 16.14 -15.03
N ALA A 63 0.85 16.69 -14.08
CA ALA A 63 1.22 16.70 -12.67
C ALA A 63 1.38 15.27 -12.11
N THR A 64 0.46 14.35 -12.43
CA THR A 64 0.52 12.95 -11.99
C THR A 64 1.78 12.25 -12.50
N GLU A 65 2.13 12.46 -13.77
CA GLU A 65 3.34 11.90 -14.37
C GLU A 65 4.61 12.50 -13.77
N MET A 66 4.63 13.81 -13.52
CA MET A 66 5.76 14.50 -12.88
C MET A 66 5.99 14.03 -11.45
N ILE A 67 4.92 13.87 -10.67
CA ILE A 67 5.00 13.31 -9.31
C ILE A 67 5.54 11.89 -9.37
N THR A 68 5.02 11.07 -10.29
CA THR A 68 5.45 9.67 -10.46
C THR A 68 6.95 9.59 -10.74
N LYS A 69 7.46 10.40 -11.67
CA LYS A 69 8.90 10.47 -11.99
C LYS A 69 9.75 10.96 -10.84
N TYR A 70 9.29 11.99 -10.12
CA TYR A 70 9.99 12.50 -8.94
C TYR A 70 10.12 11.44 -7.86
N LEU A 71 9.02 10.72 -7.56
CA LEU A 71 9.03 9.63 -6.57
C LEU A 71 9.92 8.48 -7.02
N MET A 72 9.86 8.06 -8.28
CA MET A 72 10.74 7.00 -8.81
C MET A 72 12.23 7.36 -8.75
N ALA A 73 12.57 8.65 -8.79
CA ALA A 73 13.95 9.13 -8.63
C ALA A 73 14.37 9.35 -7.16
N THR A 74 13.43 9.24 -6.22
CA THR A 74 13.68 9.45 -4.80
C THR A 74 14.31 8.21 -4.18
N GLU A 75 15.44 8.38 -3.48
CA GLU A 75 16.13 7.28 -2.82
C GLU A 75 15.20 6.52 -1.86
N GLY A 76 15.24 5.19 -1.94
CA GLY A 76 14.46 4.31 -1.06
C GLY A 76 13.04 4.05 -1.55
N ILE A 77 12.62 4.58 -2.70
CA ILE A 77 11.37 4.18 -3.39
C ILE A 77 11.71 3.10 -4.43
N ALA A 78 11.06 1.94 -4.33
CA ALA A 78 11.23 0.82 -5.25
C ALA A 78 10.23 0.88 -6.42
N GLN A 79 8.99 1.25 -6.14
CA GLN A 79 7.87 1.18 -7.10
C GLN A 79 6.91 2.34 -6.87
N VAL A 80 6.28 2.84 -7.95
CA VAL A 80 5.24 3.87 -7.91
C VAL A 80 4.09 3.46 -8.83
N TYR A 81 2.87 3.61 -8.36
CA TYR A 81 1.63 3.20 -9.02
C TYR A 81 0.61 4.32 -9.01
N THR A 82 0.13 4.72 -10.18
CA THR A 82 -1.02 5.64 -10.27
C THR A 82 -2.33 4.91 -10.01
N THR A 83 -3.39 5.63 -9.61
CA THR A 83 -4.74 5.03 -9.50
C THR A 83 -5.20 4.40 -10.82
N THR A 84 -4.81 4.95 -11.97
CA THR A 84 -5.12 4.35 -13.29
C THR A 84 -4.45 2.98 -13.42
N THR A 85 -3.17 2.88 -13.06
CA THR A 85 -2.42 1.61 -13.06
C THR A 85 -3.02 0.58 -12.11
N LEU A 86 -3.49 1.02 -10.93
CA LEU A 86 -4.12 0.14 -9.94
C LEU A 86 -5.53 -0.30 -10.33
N ARG A 87 -6.34 0.56 -10.96
CA ARG A 87 -7.68 0.22 -11.45
C ARG A 87 -7.66 -0.78 -12.61
N GLN A 88 -6.57 -0.82 -13.37
CA GLN A 88 -6.38 -1.76 -14.48
C GLN A 88 -5.75 -3.09 -14.04
N ALA A 89 -5.32 -3.21 -12.78
CA ALA A 89 -4.71 -4.42 -12.26
C ALA A 89 -5.76 -5.49 -11.97
N SER A 90 -5.36 -6.75 -12.08
CA SER A 90 -6.22 -7.86 -11.68
C SER A 90 -6.17 -8.05 -10.16
N VAL A 91 -7.29 -8.46 -9.56
CA VAL A 91 -7.38 -8.65 -8.10
C VAL A 91 -6.58 -9.87 -7.60
N ASP A 92 -6.38 -10.84 -8.48
CA ASP A 92 -5.59 -12.06 -8.29
C ASP A 92 -4.11 -11.88 -8.67
N GLU A 93 -3.66 -10.65 -8.96
CA GLU A 93 -2.26 -10.38 -9.25
C GLU A 93 -1.37 -10.75 -8.05
N ASP A 94 -0.25 -11.40 -8.34
CA ASP A 94 0.73 -11.81 -7.34
C ASP A 94 1.75 -10.71 -7.03
N GLY A 95 2.60 -10.97 -6.03
CA GLY A 95 3.73 -10.09 -5.69
C GLY A 95 3.31 -8.77 -5.03
N ILE A 96 4.22 -7.80 -5.08
CA ILE A 96 4.06 -6.50 -4.40
C ILE A 96 2.87 -5.73 -4.98
N ARG A 97 2.78 -5.62 -6.31
CA ARG A 97 1.68 -4.92 -6.97
C ARG A 97 0.32 -5.51 -6.58
N GLY A 98 0.20 -6.83 -6.56
CA GLY A 98 -1.00 -7.52 -6.08
C GLY A 98 -1.41 -7.12 -4.66
N LYS A 99 -0.45 -7.03 -3.74
CA LYS A 99 -0.71 -6.57 -2.36
C LYS A 99 -1.19 -5.12 -2.32
N VAL A 100 -0.59 -4.24 -3.12
CA VAL A 100 -1.03 -2.83 -3.23
C VAL A 100 -2.44 -2.72 -3.80
N VAL A 101 -2.75 -3.49 -4.85
CA VAL A 101 -4.09 -3.54 -5.47
C VAL A 101 -5.15 -3.99 -4.47
N ARG A 102 -4.89 -5.04 -3.68
CA ARG A 102 -5.81 -5.51 -2.64
C ARG A 102 -5.96 -4.54 -1.47
N GLY A 103 -4.96 -3.68 -1.22
CA GLY A 103 -5.03 -2.60 -0.23
C GLY A 103 -5.67 -1.30 -0.74
N PHE A 104 -5.93 -1.19 -2.03
CA PHE A 104 -6.41 0.04 -2.66
C PHE A 104 -7.93 0.18 -2.57
N HIS A 105 -8.40 1.36 -2.14
CA HIS A 105 -9.80 1.73 -2.14
C HIS A 105 -10.03 3.01 -2.95
N PRO A 106 -10.80 2.98 -4.05
CA PRO A 106 -10.84 4.07 -5.04
C PRO A 106 -11.40 5.40 -4.55
N LYS A 107 -12.12 5.41 -3.41
CA LYS A 107 -12.67 6.62 -2.79
C LYS A 107 -11.91 7.11 -1.54
N ARG A 108 -10.86 6.42 -1.12
CA ARG A 108 -10.18 6.65 0.18
C ARG A 108 -8.67 6.70 0.08
N CYS A 109 -8.10 6.01 -0.91
CA CYS A 109 -6.68 6.05 -1.18
C CYS A 109 -6.31 7.27 -2.04
N GLY A 110 -5.04 7.67 -1.96
CA GLY A 110 -4.49 8.74 -2.76
C GLY A 110 -4.39 8.40 -4.24
N ASP A 111 -4.05 9.42 -5.04
CA ASP A 111 -3.97 9.38 -6.49
C ASP A 111 -2.76 8.59 -7.02
N ILE A 112 -1.72 8.51 -6.20
CA ILE A 112 -0.48 7.78 -6.49
C ILE A 112 -0.06 7.04 -5.21
N ALA A 113 0.15 5.73 -5.31
CA ALA A 113 0.76 4.92 -4.26
C ALA A 113 2.22 4.62 -4.61
N PHE A 114 3.07 4.45 -3.61
CA PHE A 114 4.44 4.01 -3.81
C PHE A 114 4.83 2.92 -2.81
N VAL A 115 5.90 2.20 -3.10
CA VAL A 115 6.43 1.15 -2.24
C VAL A 115 7.89 1.47 -1.99
N LEU A 116 8.29 1.44 -0.73
CA LEU A 116 9.68 1.62 -0.34
C LEU A 116 10.53 0.38 -0.66
N GLU A 117 11.83 0.57 -0.76
CA GLU A 117 12.79 -0.53 -0.85
C GLU A 117 12.73 -1.43 0.41
N PRO A 118 13.10 -2.72 0.32
CA PRO A 118 13.19 -3.58 1.48
C PRO A 118 14.09 -2.97 2.56
N GLY A 119 13.64 -3.01 3.82
CA GLY A 119 14.40 -2.43 4.95
C GLY A 119 14.33 -0.90 5.03
N TRP A 120 13.52 -0.24 4.19
CA TRP A 120 13.21 1.18 4.30
C TRP A 120 11.85 1.39 4.96
N TYR A 121 11.77 2.45 5.77
CA TYR A 121 10.57 2.76 6.55
C TYR A 121 10.25 4.25 6.50
N ALA A 122 8.98 4.60 6.30
CA ALA A 122 8.48 5.94 6.53
C ALA A 122 8.43 6.21 8.04
N TRP A 123 9.33 7.04 8.52
CA TRP A 123 9.47 7.28 9.96
C TRP A 123 9.96 8.71 10.19
N SER A 124 9.49 9.37 11.25
CA SER A 124 10.02 10.68 11.67
C SER A 124 11.06 10.57 12.77
N GLY A 125 11.06 9.46 13.52
CA GLY A 125 11.99 9.24 14.62
C GLY A 125 13.39 8.74 14.18
N VAL A 126 14.28 8.68 15.17
CA VAL A 126 15.65 8.13 15.05
C VAL A 126 15.81 6.77 15.76
N THR A 127 14.83 6.39 16.58
CA THR A 127 14.76 5.11 17.31
C THR A 127 13.41 4.44 17.07
N GLY A 128 13.30 3.17 17.47
CA GLY A 128 12.08 2.37 17.29
C GLY A 128 12.02 1.65 15.95
N SER A 129 10.85 1.09 15.65
CA SER A 129 10.51 0.43 14.40
C SER A 129 9.05 0.70 14.07
N THR A 130 8.67 0.49 12.82
CA THR A 130 7.29 0.51 12.34
C THR A 130 7.04 -0.71 11.46
N HIS A 131 5.81 -0.85 10.97
CA HIS A 131 5.36 -1.87 10.03
C HIS A 131 4.54 -1.20 8.91
N GLY A 132 4.12 -1.99 7.91
CA GLY A 132 3.19 -1.57 6.86
C GLY A 132 3.68 -1.79 5.44
N SER A 133 4.90 -2.32 5.28
CA SER A 133 5.44 -2.65 3.97
C SER A 133 4.82 -3.92 3.39
N ALA A 134 4.91 -4.06 2.06
CA ALA A 134 4.42 -5.23 1.35
C ALA A 134 5.35 -6.47 1.46
N TYR A 135 6.46 -6.37 2.20
CA TYR A 135 7.47 -7.42 2.27
C TYR A 135 7.15 -8.48 3.33
N THR A 136 7.81 -9.63 3.23
CA THR A 136 7.54 -10.80 4.08
C THR A 136 7.74 -10.53 5.56
N TYR A 137 8.66 -9.64 5.95
CA TYR A 137 8.88 -9.30 7.36
C TYR A 137 7.69 -8.59 8.03
N ASP A 138 6.78 -7.98 7.25
CA ASP A 138 5.54 -7.38 7.75
C ASP A 138 4.30 -8.23 7.41
N THR A 139 4.36 -9.05 6.36
CA THR A 139 3.18 -9.77 5.83
C THR A 139 3.12 -11.25 6.23
N HIS A 140 4.21 -11.83 6.73
CA HIS A 140 4.20 -13.19 7.27
C HIS A 140 3.83 -13.16 8.75
N ILE A 141 2.66 -13.72 9.08
CA ILE A 141 2.13 -13.77 10.44
C ILE A 141 1.84 -15.21 10.87
N PRO A 142 1.90 -15.51 12.18
CA PRO A 142 1.37 -16.77 12.69
C PRO A 142 -0.17 -16.76 12.71
N ILE A 143 -0.78 -17.89 12.35
CA ILE A 143 -2.21 -18.15 12.55
C ILE A 143 -2.33 -19.38 13.45
N VAL A 144 -3.02 -19.25 14.58
CA VAL A 144 -3.21 -20.33 15.55
C VAL A 144 -4.69 -20.49 15.84
N PHE A 145 -5.23 -21.68 15.58
CA PHE A 145 -6.55 -22.09 16.03
C PHE A 145 -6.42 -22.95 17.29
N TYR A 146 -7.26 -22.71 18.29
CA TYR A 146 -7.22 -23.45 19.55
C TYR A 146 -8.61 -23.51 20.17
N GLY A 147 -8.97 -24.67 20.73
CA GLY A 147 -10.22 -24.87 21.46
C GLY A 147 -11.00 -26.10 21.02
N ALA A 148 -12.29 -26.12 21.36
CA ALA A 148 -13.16 -27.26 21.06
C ALA A 148 -13.26 -27.51 19.55
N GLY A 149 -13.10 -28.76 19.14
CA GLY A 149 -13.16 -29.17 17.73
C GLY A 149 -11.89 -28.93 16.93
N ILE A 150 -10.85 -28.30 17.50
CA ILE A 150 -9.57 -28.10 16.81
C ILE A 150 -8.62 -29.25 17.16
N LYS A 151 -8.14 -29.98 16.16
CA LYS A 151 -7.14 -31.03 16.34
C LYS A 151 -5.74 -30.43 16.46
N ALA A 152 -4.90 -31.05 17.28
CA ALA A 152 -3.50 -30.66 17.39
C ALA A 152 -2.74 -31.00 16.09
N GLY A 153 -1.96 -30.05 15.59
CA GLY A 153 -1.17 -30.20 14.38
C GLY A 153 -0.50 -28.90 13.97
N SER A 154 0.19 -28.95 12.84
CA SER A 154 0.75 -27.78 12.17
C SER A 154 0.67 -27.96 10.66
N SER A 155 0.56 -26.85 9.93
CA SER A 155 0.63 -26.81 8.48
C SER A 155 1.65 -25.77 8.07
N SER A 156 2.39 -26.05 7.00
CA SER A 156 3.23 -25.07 6.30
C SER A 156 2.63 -24.67 4.95
N GLN A 157 1.36 -25.01 4.70
CA GLN A 157 0.65 -24.56 3.52
C GLN A 157 0.45 -23.05 3.57
N PHE A 158 0.49 -22.42 2.40
CA PHE A 158 0.27 -20.99 2.30
C PHE A 158 -1.21 -20.67 2.46
N HIS A 159 -1.52 -19.79 3.41
CA HIS A 159 -2.85 -19.22 3.61
C HIS A 159 -2.76 -17.70 3.72
N THR A 160 -3.87 -17.07 3.38
CA THR A 160 -4.02 -15.62 3.51
C THR A 160 -4.79 -15.29 4.80
N ILE A 161 -4.59 -14.09 5.35
CA ILE A 161 -5.36 -13.66 6.54
C ILE A 161 -6.88 -13.60 6.27
N THR A 162 -7.27 -13.47 5.00
CA THR A 162 -8.67 -13.46 4.57
C THR A 162 -9.35 -14.84 4.70
N ASP A 163 -8.58 -15.91 4.94
CA ASP A 163 -9.08 -17.27 5.13
C ASP A 163 -9.58 -17.50 6.57
N ILE A 164 -9.19 -16.66 7.53
CA ILE A 164 -9.54 -16.81 8.95
C ILE A 164 -11.06 -16.72 9.17
N ALA A 165 -11.69 -15.67 8.64
CA ALA A 165 -13.11 -15.42 8.82
C ALA A 165 -14.01 -16.53 8.23
N PRO A 166 -13.84 -16.98 6.97
CA PRO A 166 -14.64 -18.10 6.44
C PRO A 166 -14.35 -19.42 7.18
N THR A 167 -13.14 -19.66 7.67
CA THR A 167 -12.83 -20.83 8.53
C THR A 167 -13.68 -20.82 9.80
N LEU A 168 -13.74 -19.69 10.50
CA LEU A 168 -14.59 -19.53 11.70
C LEU A 168 -16.07 -19.70 11.37
N SER A 169 -16.54 -19.17 10.22
CA SER A 169 -17.93 -19.34 9.80
C SER A 169 -18.31 -20.81 9.61
N VAL A 170 -17.41 -21.64 9.04
CA VAL A 170 -17.66 -23.08 8.91
C VAL A 170 -17.72 -23.76 10.28
N LEU A 171 -16.76 -23.48 11.17
CA LEU A 171 -16.74 -24.03 12.54
C LEU A 171 -18.02 -23.68 13.32
N LEU A 172 -18.52 -22.46 13.15
CA LEU A 172 -19.70 -21.94 13.83
C LEU A 172 -21.03 -22.27 13.12
N LYS A 173 -20.97 -22.87 11.93
CA LYS A 173 -22.15 -23.15 11.08
C LYS A 173 -22.98 -21.90 10.75
N ILE A 174 -22.30 -20.79 10.45
CA ILE A 174 -22.93 -19.52 10.04
C ILE A 174 -22.51 -19.16 8.61
N LYS A 175 -23.24 -18.22 8.01
CA LYS A 175 -22.89 -17.69 6.68
C LYS A 175 -21.56 -16.95 6.71
N PHE A 176 -20.87 -16.93 5.57
CA PHE A 176 -19.66 -16.12 5.40
C PHE A 176 -19.99 -14.62 5.48
N PRO A 177 -19.04 -13.78 5.94
CA PRO A 177 -19.16 -12.34 5.80
C PRO A 177 -19.41 -11.96 4.34
N ASN A 178 -20.29 -10.97 4.12
CA ASN A 178 -20.76 -10.58 2.79
C ASN A 178 -19.67 -10.04 1.83
N GLY A 179 -18.53 -9.61 2.37
CA GLY A 179 -17.36 -9.16 1.60
C GLY A 179 -16.14 -10.08 1.74
N SER A 180 -16.32 -11.33 2.16
CA SER A 180 -15.22 -12.29 2.29
C SER A 180 -14.64 -12.64 0.91
N THR A 181 -13.31 -12.62 0.80
CA THR A 181 -12.56 -12.97 -0.42
C THR A 181 -11.67 -14.20 -0.25
N GLY A 182 -11.62 -14.77 0.96
CA GLY A 182 -10.82 -15.95 1.26
C GLY A 182 -11.62 -17.23 1.23
N GLN A 183 -10.96 -18.32 1.59
CA GLN A 183 -11.54 -19.67 1.67
C GLN A 183 -11.31 -20.28 3.06
N PRO A 184 -12.17 -21.19 3.53
CA PRO A 184 -11.89 -21.93 4.76
C PRO A 184 -10.57 -22.73 4.65
N VAL A 185 -9.79 -22.72 5.73
CA VAL A 185 -8.58 -23.55 5.88
C VAL A 185 -9.01 -24.99 6.14
N ALA A 186 -8.93 -25.83 5.11
CA ALA A 186 -9.48 -27.20 5.15
C ALA A 186 -8.81 -28.06 6.23
N GLU A 187 -7.51 -27.90 6.46
CA GLU A 187 -6.75 -28.69 7.44
C GLU A 187 -7.22 -28.48 8.89
N ILE A 188 -7.99 -27.40 9.16
CA ILE A 188 -8.58 -27.12 10.46
C ILE A 188 -9.97 -27.77 10.60
N LEU A 189 -10.63 -28.07 9.48
CA LEU A 189 -12.01 -28.55 9.44
C LEU A 189 -12.13 -30.08 9.42
N ASP A 190 -11.05 -30.79 9.08
CA ASP A 190 -11.00 -32.24 8.92
C ASP A 190 -10.73 -33.02 10.22
#